data_AF-A0A0S9SAI2-F1
#
_entry.id   AF-A0A0S9SAI2-F1
#
_cell.length_a   1.000
_cell.length_b   1.000
_cell.length_c   1.000
_cell.angle_alpha   90.00
_cell.angle_beta   90.00
_cell.angle_gamma   90.00
#
_symmetry.space_group_name_H-M   'P 1'
#
loop_
_entity.id
_entity.type
_entity.pdbx_description
1 polymer ?
#
loop_
_entity_poly.entity_id
_entity_poly.type
_entity_poly.pdbx_seq_one_letter_code
_entity_poly.pdbx_strand_id
1 'polypeptide(L)'
;MDEGQVPFAVHAMPEPGERRVAEPRDLRFVLRDATDAAHRRLDAGFAAHDLTRRADYVAFLSAMSGPFWQIEGWLDGIEAAFLPTDWPVRRRFRELRADLEGLGLAFDPAAGAESGAERPSEAEAPGLLYVLEGSRLGGQVLLRQVVTSIDPQVRANARFLSHGEGQRLWPSFAAWLGARPAEGHEAAIRGAHRAFALFAAAQSTG
;
A
#
# COMPACT_ATOMS: atom_id res chain seq x y z
N MET A 1 69.74 6.45 -23.48
CA MET A 1 69.53 6.57 -24.93
C MET A 1 69.50 5.12 -25.44
N ASP A 2 68.45 4.32 -25.16
CA ASP A 2 67.05 4.42 -25.67
C ASP A 2 67.03 3.95 -27.14
N GLU A 3 66.28 2.98 -27.69
CA GLU A 3 65.07 2.17 -27.39
C GLU A 3 65.27 0.82 -28.17
N GLY A 4 64.71 -0.36 -27.87
CA GLY A 4 63.38 -0.68 -27.35
C GLY A 4 62.44 -1.20 -28.46
N GLN A 5 62.82 -2.22 -29.24
CA GLN A 5 61.93 -2.83 -30.24
C GLN A 5 60.85 -3.69 -29.56
N VAL A 6 59.63 -3.17 -29.47
CA VAL A 6 58.41 -3.91 -29.07
C VAL A 6 57.68 -4.46 -30.30
N PRO A 7 57.12 -5.68 -30.25
CA PRO A 7 56.32 -6.21 -31.35
C PRO A 7 54.88 -5.67 -31.30
N PHE A 8 54.30 -5.46 -32.49
CA PHE A 8 52.91 -5.06 -32.68
C PHE A 8 51.94 -6.09 -32.07
N ALA A 9 51.29 -5.71 -30.97
CA ALA A 9 50.14 -6.43 -30.46
C ALA A 9 48.94 -6.19 -31.38
N VAL A 10 48.37 -7.27 -31.88
CA VAL A 10 47.12 -7.29 -32.65
C VAL A 10 46.01 -6.75 -31.74
N HIS A 11 45.40 -5.64 -32.14
CA HIS A 11 44.26 -5.06 -31.43
C HIS A 11 43.08 -6.02 -31.59
N ALA A 12 42.84 -6.87 -30.59
CA ALA A 12 41.63 -7.66 -30.52
C ALA A 12 40.43 -6.70 -30.46
N MET A 13 39.50 -6.87 -31.39
CA MET A 13 38.21 -6.17 -31.36
C MET A 13 37.44 -6.64 -30.12
N PRO A 14 36.81 -5.74 -29.35
CA PRO A 14 35.94 -6.17 -28.26
C PRO A 14 34.78 -7.00 -28.82
N GLU A 15 34.59 -8.20 -28.27
CA GLU A 15 33.42 -9.04 -28.50
C GLU A 15 32.13 -8.21 -28.29
N PRO A 16 31.09 -8.39 -29.12
CA PRO A 16 29.83 -7.67 -28.96
C PRO A 16 29.25 -8.01 -27.59
N GLY A 17 29.22 -6.99 -26.72
CA GLY A 17 28.73 -7.12 -25.36
C GLY A 17 27.40 -7.84 -25.32
N GLU A 18 27.36 -8.93 -24.55
CA GLU A 18 26.12 -9.59 -24.16
C GLU A 18 25.14 -8.50 -23.73
N ARG A 19 23.99 -8.43 -24.42
CA ARG A 19 22.88 -7.61 -23.96
C ARG A 19 22.56 -8.08 -22.54
N ARG A 20 23.01 -7.33 -21.54
CA ARG A 20 22.59 -7.55 -20.16
C ARG A 20 21.08 -7.41 -20.17
N VAL A 21 20.38 -8.55 -20.15
CA VAL A 21 18.93 -8.58 -19.95
C VAL A 21 18.72 -7.78 -18.68
N ALA A 22 18.05 -6.64 -18.78
CA ALA A 22 17.80 -5.81 -17.62
C ALA A 22 17.04 -6.68 -16.62
N GLU A 23 17.61 -6.86 -15.41
CA GLU A 23 16.94 -7.58 -14.34
C GLU A 23 15.49 -7.09 -14.23
N PRO A 24 14.50 -7.99 -14.18
CA PRO A 24 13.11 -7.61 -14.08
C PRO A 24 12.94 -6.59 -12.97
N ARG A 25 12.33 -5.45 -13.31
CA ARG A 25 12.18 -4.34 -12.37
C ARG A 25 11.36 -4.83 -11.17
N ASP A 26 11.92 -4.65 -9.97
CA ASP A 26 11.26 -5.00 -8.71
C ASP A 26 9.81 -4.49 -8.66
N LEU A 27 8.89 -5.40 -8.31
CA LEU A 27 7.44 -5.19 -8.32
C LEU A 27 7.02 -3.91 -7.57
N ARG A 28 7.76 -3.49 -6.54
CA ARG A 28 7.50 -2.22 -5.83
C ARG A 28 7.50 -1.02 -6.77
N PHE A 29 8.49 -0.94 -7.66
CA PHE A 29 8.60 0.17 -8.59
C PHE A 29 7.59 0.06 -9.72
N VAL A 30 7.29 -1.17 -10.15
CA VAL A 30 6.23 -1.43 -11.13
C VAL A 30 4.87 -0.96 -10.59
N LEU A 31 4.52 -1.34 -9.36
CA LEU A 31 3.28 -0.93 -8.71
C LEU A 31 3.22 0.58 -8.47
N ARG A 32 4.31 1.18 -7.98
CA ARG A 32 4.38 2.63 -7.77
C ARG A 32 4.07 3.39 -9.05
N ASP A 33 4.74 3.04 -10.15
CA ASP A 33 4.58 3.73 -11.42
C ASP A 33 3.18 3.46 -12.02
N ALA A 34 2.65 2.24 -11.90
CA ALA A 34 1.32 1.89 -12.40
C ALA A 34 0.18 2.59 -11.61
N THR A 35 0.39 2.86 -10.32
CA THR A 35 -0.67 3.38 -9.44
C THR A 35 -0.56 4.87 -9.12
N ASP A 36 0.49 5.56 -9.58
CA ASP A 36 0.75 6.98 -9.32
C ASP A 36 -0.45 7.90 -9.56
N ALA A 37 -1.16 7.73 -10.68
CA ALA A 37 -2.35 8.53 -10.98
C ALA A 37 -3.52 8.25 -10.01
N ALA A 38 -3.74 6.98 -9.64
CA ALA A 38 -4.80 6.59 -8.71
C ALA A 38 -4.50 7.11 -7.29
N HIS A 39 -3.23 7.03 -6.87
CA HIS A 39 -2.76 7.59 -5.60
C HIS A 39 -3.00 9.10 -5.51
N ARG A 40 -2.55 9.87 -6.52
CA ARG A 40 -2.76 11.33 -6.55
C ARG A 40 -4.23 11.71 -6.50
N ARG A 41 -5.09 10.97 -7.21
CA ARG A 41 -6.54 11.22 -7.19
C ARG A 41 -7.13 10.99 -5.79
N LEU A 42 -6.76 9.89 -5.14
CA LEU A 42 -7.24 9.57 -3.80
C LEU A 42 -6.77 10.63 -2.78
N ASP A 43 -5.50 11.02 -2.83
CA ASP A 43 -4.95 12.08 -1.96
C ASP A 43 -5.68 13.41 -2.15
N ALA A 44 -5.92 13.81 -3.40
CA ALA A 44 -6.60 15.07 -3.71
C ALA A 44 -8.03 15.11 -3.13
N GLY A 45 -8.73 13.99 -3.12
CA GLY A 45 -10.07 13.92 -2.55
C GLY A 45 -10.10 14.05 -1.02
N PHE A 46 -8.99 13.77 -0.32
CA PHE A 46 -8.90 14.00 1.13
C PHE A 46 -8.24 15.33 1.51
N ALA A 47 -7.68 16.08 0.55
CA ALA A 47 -6.87 17.27 0.82
C ALA A 47 -7.63 18.41 1.54
N ALA A 48 -8.97 18.44 1.42
CA ALA A 48 -9.80 19.45 2.06
C ALA A 48 -10.15 19.13 3.52
N HIS A 49 -9.92 17.90 3.99
CA HIS A 49 -10.26 17.53 5.36
C HIS A 49 -9.26 18.08 6.36
N ASP A 50 -9.79 18.67 7.42
CA ASP A 50 -9.03 19.01 8.60
C ASP A 50 -9.26 17.95 9.68
N LEU A 51 -8.36 16.97 9.75
CA LEU A 51 -8.47 15.87 10.71
C LEU A 51 -8.30 16.29 12.18
N THR A 52 -7.99 17.56 12.45
CA THR A 52 -8.10 18.10 13.81
C THR A 52 -9.56 18.28 14.24
N ARG A 53 -10.50 18.40 13.28
CA ARG A 53 -11.93 18.52 13.52
C ARG A 53 -12.59 17.14 13.55
N ARG A 54 -13.37 16.88 14.60
CA ARG A 54 -14.06 15.60 14.80
C ARG A 54 -14.89 15.15 13.59
N ALA A 55 -15.66 16.06 12.98
CA ALA A 55 -16.53 15.74 11.85
C ALA A 55 -15.74 15.18 10.66
N ASP A 56 -14.65 15.84 10.29
CA ASP A 56 -13.78 15.44 9.18
C ASP A 56 -13.01 14.16 9.50
N TYR A 57 -12.57 14.00 10.74
CA TYR A 57 -11.90 12.77 11.16
C TYR A 57 -12.85 11.56 11.13
N VAL A 58 -14.09 11.75 11.57
CA VAL A 58 -15.15 10.75 11.46
C VAL A 58 -15.44 10.39 10.00
N ALA A 59 -15.59 11.40 9.13
CA ALA A 59 -15.80 11.18 7.70
C ALA A 59 -14.64 10.38 7.09
N PHE A 60 -13.39 10.75 7.41
CA PHE A 60 -12.20 10.02 7.01
C PHE A 60 -12.24 8.55 7.46
N LEU A 61 -12.36 8.28 8.77
CA LEU A 61 -12.37 6.89 9.27
C LEU A 61 -13.51 6.07 8.67
N SER A 62 -14.68 6.68 8.47
CA SER A 62 -15.83 6.03 7.86
C SER A 62 -15.55 5.64 6.42
N ALA A 63 -14.99 6.56 5.61
CA ALA A 63 -14.58 6.29 4.22
C ALA A 63 -13.49 5.22 4.11
N MET A 64 -12.60 5.10 5.10
CA MET A 64 -11.58 4.05 5.12
C MET A 64 -12.14 2.67 5.52
N SER A 65 -13.24 2.63 6.29
CA SER A 65 -13.70 1.40 6.96
C SER A 65 -14.15 0.28 6.02
N GLY A 66 -15.00 0.58 5.04
CA GLY A 66 -15.49 -0.39 4.05
C GLY A 66 -14.37 -1.03 3.23
N PRO A 67 -13.49 -0.24 2.59
CA PRO A 67 -12.36 -0.80 1.83
C PRO A 67 -11.40 -1.64 2.69
N PHE A 68 -11.05 -1.21 3.91
CA PHE A 68 -10.19 -2.00 4.79
C PHE A 68 -10.86 -3.32 5.19
N TRP A 69 -12.14 -3.28 5.59
CA TRP A 69 -12.89 -4.49 5.92
C TRP A 69 -12.90 -5.49 4.76
N GLN A 70 -13.22 -5.00 3.56
CA GLN A 70 -13.35 -5.86 2.38
C GLN A 70 -12.01 -6.43 1.91
N ILE A 71 -10.97 -5.58 1.81
CA ILE A 71 -9.65 -6.03 1.34
C ILE A 71 -9.02 -6.99 2.36
N GLU A 72 -9.09 -6.69 3.66
CA GLU A 72 -8.58 -7.61 4.69
C GLU A 72 -9.36 -8.94 4.69
N GLY A 73 -10.69 -8.89 4.50
CA GLY A 73 -11.51 -10.10 4.38
C GLY A 73 -11.17 -10.96 3.14
N TRP A 74 -10.86 -10.33 2.01
CA TRP A 74 -10.36 -11.04 0.83
C TRP A 74 -9.01 -11.71 1.10
N LEU A 75 -8.07 -10.97 1.71
CA LEU A 75 -6.73 -11.45 2.02
C LEU A 75 -6.76 -12.57 3.07
N ASP A 76 -7.64 -12.50 4.07
CA ASP A 76 -7.80 -13.56 5.08
C ASP A 76 -8.28 -14.90 4.48
N GLY A 77 -8.90 -14.87 3.30
CA GLY A 77 -9.23 -16.08 2.59
C GLY A 77 -8.06 -16.68 1.79
N ILE A 78 -7.09 -15.87 1.38
CA ILE A 78 -5.98 -16.30 0.49
C ILE A 78 -5.09 -17.29 1.23
N GLU A 79 -4.60 -18.31 0.51
CA GLU A 79 -3.66 -19.29 1.05
C GLU A 79 -2.40 -18.59 1.61
N ALA A 80 -1.99 -18.99 2.82
CA ALA A 80 -0.94 -18.30 3.57
C ALA A 80 0.40 -18.21 2.81
N ALA A 81 0.66 -19.13 1.87
CA ALA A 81 1.85 -19.13 1.02
C ALA A 81 1.97 -17.90 0.10
N PHE A 82 0.85 -17.22 -0.18
CA PHE A 82 0.79 -16.02 -1.04
C PHE A 82 0.76 -14.72 -0.25
N LEU A 83 0.86 -14.77 1.07
CA LEU A 83 0.87 -13.62 1.96
C LEU A 83 2.22 -13.51 2.69
N PRO A 84 2.57 -12.32 3.22
CA PRO A 84 3.62 -12.20 4.21
C PRO A 84 3.29 -13.08 5.44
N THR A 85 4.29 -13.75 6.00
CA THR A 85 4.10 -14.61 7.19
C THR A 85 3.59 -13.83 8.41
N ASP A 86 3.83 -12.52 8.44
CA ASP A 86 3.36 -11.58 9.44
C ASP A 86 2.02 -10.90 9.06
N TRP A 87 1.28 -11.40 8.05
CA TRP A 87 -0.06 -10.92 7.70
C TRP A 87 -0.99 -10.75 8.92
N PRO A 88 -1.04 -11.69 9.89
CA PRO A 88 -1.93 -11.56 11.05
C PRO A 88 -1.75 -10.28 11.85
N VAL A 89 -0.53 -9.74 11.93
CA VAL A 89 -0.20 -8.50 12.65
C VAL A 89 -0.23 -7.25 11.76
N ARG A 90 -0.44 -7.42 10.45
CA ARG A 90 -0.62 -6.32 9.47
C ARG A 90 -2.08 -5.91 9.30
N ARG A 91 -3.03 -6.64 9.85
CA ARG A 91 -4.44 -6.26 9.81
C ARG A 91 -4.70 -5.03 10.67
N ARG A 92 -5.38 -4.05 10.11
CA ARG A 92 -5.69 -2.75 10.73
C ARG A 92 -7.17 -2.48 10.84
N PHE A 93 -8.03 -3.24 10.16
CA PHE A 93 -9.47 -3.01 10.21
C PHE A 93 -10.01 -3.06 11.66
N ARG A 94 -9.48 -3.95 12.50
CA ARG A 94 -9.88 -4.01 13.92
C ARG A 94 -9.60 -2.72 14.69
N GLU A 95 -8.47 -2.04 14.40
CA GLU A 95 -8.10 -0.79 15.05
C GLU A 95 -8.96 0.36 14.53
N LEU A 96 -9.24 0.35 13.22
CA LEU A 96 -10.14 1.30 12.58
C LEU A 96 -11.55 1.21 13.14
N ARG A 97 -12.06 -0.01 13.31
CA ARG A 97 -13.34 -0.27 13.96
C ARG A 97 -13.35 0.20 15.42
N ALA A 98 -12.30 -0.09 16.18
CA ALA A 98 -12.20 0.35 17.57
C ALA A 98 -12.19 1.89 17.71
N ASP A 99 -11.53 2.59 16.78
CA ASP A 99 -11.54 4.06 16.76
C ASP A 99 -12.92 4.63 16.41
N LEU A 100 -13.65 4.03 15.45
CA LEU A 100 -15.04 4.39 15.14
C LEU A 100 -15.96 4.16 16.35
N GLU A 101 -15.87 2.99 16.98
CA GLU A 101 -16.66 2.64 18.18
C GLU A 101 -16.37 3.61 19.34
N GLY A 102 -15.09 3.96 19.56
CA GLY A 102 -14.69 4.95 20.55
C GLY A 102 -15.16 6.38 20.24
N LEU A 103 -15.50 6.67 18.99
CA LEU A 103 -16.15 7.92 18.56
C LEU A 103 -17.69 7.83 18.56
N GLY A 104 -18.26 6.71 19.01
CA GLY A 104 -19.71 6.49 19.10
C GLY A 104 -20.36 6.11 17.78
N LEU A 105 -19.59 5.60 16.82
CA LEU A 105 -20.06 5.17 15.50
C LEU A 105 -20.00 3.66 15.38
N ALA A 106 -21.05 3.07 14.83
CA ALA A 106 -21.04 1.67 14.45
C ALA A 106 -20.46 1.52 13.04
N PHE A 107 -19.65 0.48 12.84
CA PHE A 107 -19.27 0.06 11.50
C PHE A 107 -20.45 -0.62 10.80
N ASP A 108 -20.73 -0.22 9.56
CA ASP A 108 -21.66 -0.89 8.66
C ASP A 108 -20.89 -1.52 7.49
N PRO A 109 -20.84 -2.87 7.39
CA PRO A 109 -20.20 -3.55 6.27
C PRO A 109 -20.79 -3.19 4.90
N ALA A 110 -22.04 -2.73 4.83
CA ALA A 110 -22.65 -2.28 3.58
C ALA A 110 -22.18 -0.89 3.14
N ALA A 111 -21.62 -0.09 4.06
CA ALA A 111 -21.13 1.26 3.77
C ALA A 111 -19.70 1.19 3.20
N GLY A 112 -19.57 1.42 1.88
CA GLY A 112 -18.26 1.54 1.21
C GLY A 112 -17.62 0.21 0.78
N ALA A 113 -18.31 -0.92 0.95
CA ALA A 113 -17.93 -2.19 0.34
C ALA A 113 -18.59 -2.37 -1.03
N GLU A 114 -17.86 -2.95 -1.98
CA GLU A 114 -18.40 -3.37 -3.27
C GLU A 114 -19.21 -4.67 -3.09
N SER A 115 -20.53 -4.56 -3.21
CA SER A 115 -21.44 -5.71 -3.10
C SER A 115 -21.30 -6.66 -4.29
N GLY A 116 -21.20 -7.96 -4.02
CA GLY A 116 -21.12 -9.00 -5.06
C GLY A 116 -19.78 -9.08 -5.81
N ALA A 117 -18.77 -8.36 -5.33
CA ALA A 117 -17.45 -8.32 -5.91
C ALA A 117 -16.79 -9.70 -5.94
N GLU A 118 -16.26 -10.12 -7.10
CA GLU A 118 -15.59 -11.40 -7.26
C GLU A 118 -14.36 -11.48 -6.36
N ARG A 119 -14.08 -12.63 -5.75
CA ARG A 119 -12.90 -12.75 -4.89
C ARG A 119 -11.61 -12.61 -5.70
N PRO A 120 -10.61 -11.82 -5.26
CA PRO A 120 -9.34 -11.69 -5.98
C PRO A 120 -8.60 -13.02 -6.01
N SER A 121 -7.84 -13.22 -7.08
CA SER A 121 -6.88 -14.30 -7.21
C SER A 121 -5.70 -14.12 -6.26
N GLU A 122 -4.99 -15.21 -5.97
CA GLU A 122 -3.79 -15.20 -5.13
C GLU A 122 -2.69 -14.28 -5.70
N ALA A 123 -2.61 -14.20 -7.03
CA ALA A 123 -1.65 -13.35 -7.73
C ALA A 123 -1.98 -11.84 -7.62
N GLU A 124 -3.21 -11.47 -7.27
CA GLU A 124 -3.60 -10.07 -6.99
C GLU A 124 -3.25 -9.62 -5.57
N ALA A 125 -3.06 -10.56 -4.63
CA ALA A 125 -2.82 -10.27 -3.22
C ALA A 125 -1.63 -9.31 -2.96
N PRO A 126 -0.46 -9.43 -3.64
CA PRO A 126 0.64 -8.49 -3.46
C PRO A 126 0.28 -7.03 -3.77
N GLY A 127 -0.60 -6.82 -4.75
CA GLY A 127 -1.10 -5.49 -5.13
C GLY A 127 -2.04 -4.89 -4.10
N LEU A 128 -2.99 -5.70 -3.60
CA LEU A 128 -3.90 -5.30 -2.52
C LEU A 128 -3.10 -4.90 -1.27
N LEU A 129 -2.14 -5.75 -0.87
CA LEU A 129 -1.23 -5.49 0.24
C LEU A 129 -0.39 -4.24 0.02
N TYR A 130 0.09 -3.98 -1.21
CA TYR A 130 0.88 -2.79 -1.50
C TYR A 130 0.14 -1.49 -1.14
N VAL A 131 -1.17 -1.41 -1.46
CA VAL A 131 -1.99 -0.24 -1.13
C VAL A 131 -2.22 -0.14 0.40
N LEU A 132 -2.53 -1.26 1.07
CA LEU A 132 -2.71 -1.27 2.52
C LEU A 132 -1.42 -0.96 3.30
N GLU A 133 -0.27 -1.45 2.84
CA GLU A 133 1.02 -1.18 3.48
C GLU A 133 1.53 0.23 3.16
N GLY A 134 1.37 0.70 1.92
CA GLY A 134 1.74 2.05 1.50
C GLY A 134 0.97 3.14 2.25
N SER A 135 -0.33 2.93 2.51
CA SER A 135 -1.15 3.90 3.26
C SER A 135 -0.71 4.08 4.72
N ARG A 136 0.12 3.20 5.31
CA ARG A 136 0.73 3.46 6.62
C ARG A 136 1.68 4.63 6.58
N LEU A 137 2.46 4.77 5.50
CA LEU A 137 3.44 5.85 5.37
C LEU A 137 2.74 7.20 5.28
N GLY A 138 1.68 7.30 4.46
CA GLY A 138 0.82 8.49 4.40
C GLY A 138 0.08 8.74 5.72
N GLY A 139 -0.41 7.68 6.36
CA GLY A 139 -1.10 7.74 7.65
C GLY A 139 -0.27 8.37 8.78
N GLN A 140 1.06 8.29 8.74
CA GLN A 140 1.92 8.97 9.72
C GLN A 140 1.85 10.50 9.62
N VAL A 141 1.59 11.06 8.44
CA VAL A 141 1.37 12.51 8.27
C VAL A 141 0.02 12.88 8.89
N LEU A 142 -1.01 12.09 8.61
CA LEU A 142 -2.36 12.30 9.15
C LEU A 142 -2.40 12.17 10.68
N LEU A 143 -1.66 11.21 11.24
CA LEU A 143 -1.54 11.02 12.68
C LEU A 143 -1.01 12.27 13.38
N ARG A 144 0.01 12.94 12.80
CA ARG A 144 0.56 14.19 13.36
C ARG A 144 -0.47 15.30 13.42
N GLN A 145 -1.45 15.32 12.52
CA GLN A 145 -2.57 16.26 12.57
C GLN A 145 -3.60 15.82 13.62
N VAL A 146 -3.97 14.54 13.66
CA VAL A 146 -4.96 14.01 14.62
C VAL A 146 -4.52 14.27 16.08
N VAL A 147 -3.24 14.08 16.40
CA VAL A 147 -2.74 14.29 17.77
C VAL A 147 -2.73 15.76 18.21
N THR A 148 -2.82 16.73 17.29
CA THR A 148 -2.90 18.16 17.62
C THR A 148 -4.34 18.66 17.75
N SER A 149 -5.34 17.81 17.51
CA SER A 149 -6.75 18.14 17.72
C SER A 149 -7.00 18.65 19.13
N ILE A 150 -7.86 19.67 19.28
CA ILE A 150 -8.33 20.11 20.60
C ILE A 150 -9.34 19.12 21.21
N ASP A 151 -10.01 18.30 20.39
CA ASP A 151 -10.98 17.30 20.85
C ASP A 151 -10.23 16.10 21.46
N PRO A 152 -10.35 15.83 22.77
CA PRO A 152 -9.70 14.68 23.40
C PRO A 152 -10.16 13.34 22.84
N GLN A 153 -11.39 13.24 22.33
CA GLN A 153 -11.91 12.01 21.74
C GLN A 153 -11.27 11.71 20.39
N VAL A 154 -10.95 12.73 19.59
CA VAL A 154 -10.18 12.57 18.35
C VAL A 154 -8.78 12.01 18.67
N ARG A 155 -8.09 12.63 19.63
CA ARG A 155 -6.75 12.17 20.06
C ARG A 155 -6.75 10.76 20.65
N ALA A 156 -7.80 10.38 21.37
CA ALA A 156 -7.91 9.07 22.03
C ALA A 156 -8.25 7.91 21.06
N ASN A 157 -8.69 8.22 19.84
CA ASN A 157 -9.14 7.23 18.85
C ASN A 157 -8.28 7.31 17.58
N ALA A 158 -6.97 7.10 17.74
CA ALA A 158 -5.98 7.13 16.66
C ALA A 158 -5.20 5.81 16.52
N ARG A 159 -5.78 4.68 16.99
CA ARG A 159 -5.15 3.34 16.92
C ARG A 159 -4.88 2.91 15.48
N PHE A 160 -5.81 3.19 14.56
CA PHE A 160 -5.68 2.88 13.15
C PHE A 160 -4.46 3.54 12.50
N LEU A 161 -4.29 4.84 12.77
CA LEU A 161 -3.20 5.64 12.19
C LEU A 161 -1.86 5.40 12.89
N SER A 162 -1.86 5.09 14.19
CA SER A 162 -0.65 4.70 14.96
C SER A 162 -0.27 3.23 14.79
N HIS A 163 -1.11 2.41 14.16
CA HIS A 163 -0.85 0.98 14.02
C HIS A 163 0.46 0.71 13.27
N GLY A 164 1.39 0.05 13.98
CA GLY A 164 2.69 -0.31 13.45
C GLY A 164 3.78 0.74 13.67
N GLU A 165 3.50 1.83 14.41
CA GLU A 165 4.55 2.74 14.88
C GLU A 165 5.67 1.97 15.61
N GLY A 166 6.92 2.34 15.32
CA GLY A 166 8.11 1.66 15.84
C GLY A 166 8.41 0.29 15.23
N GLN A 167 7.51 -0.29 14.42
CA GLN A 167 7.72 -1.58 13.78
C GLN A 167 8.32 -1.43 12.38
N ARG A 168 9.07 -2.45 11.94
CA ARG A 168 9.66 -2.49 10.59
C ARG A 168 8.72 -3.08 9.53
N LEU A 169 7.42 -2.83 9.63
CA LEU A 169 6.39 -3.41 8.76
C LEU A 169 6.61 -3.06 7.28
N TRP A 170 6.87 -1.79 6.95
CA TRP A 170 7.12 -1.40 5.56
C TRP A 170 8.44 -2.00 5.01
N PRO A 171 9.60 -1.88 5.69
CA PRO A 171 10.82 -2.54 5.23
C PRO A 171 10.69 -4.05 5.00
N SER A 172 10.05 -4.79 5.92
CA SER A 172 9.87 -6.24 5.76
C SER A 172 8.91 -6.57 4.60
N PHE A 173 7.82 -5.82 4.47
CA PHE A 173 6.91 -5.96 3.34
C PHE A 173 7.59 -5.64 2.00
N ALA A 174 8.39 -4.58 1.96
CA ALA A 174 9.07 -4.16 0.75
C ALA A 174 10.09 -5.21 0.28
N ALA A 175 10.77 -5.89 1.21
CA ALA A 175 11.62 -7.03 0.88
C ALA A 175 10.80 -8.23 0.35
N TRP A 176 9.68 -8.55 1.00
CA TRP A 176 8.77 -9.61 0.54
C TRP A 176 8.21 -9.33 -0.86
N LEU A 177 7.81 -8.08 -1.13
CA LEU A 177 7.24 -7.64 -2.39
C LEU A 177 8.30 -7.63 -3.51
N GLY A 178 9.53 -7.21 -3.22
CA GLY A 178 10.63 -7.22 -4.18
C GLY A 178 11.12 -8.63 -4.55
N ALA A 179 10.77 -9.64 -3.77
CA ALA A 179 11.06 -11.05 -4.06
C ALA A 179 9.92 -11.75 -4.83
N ARG A 180 8.90 -11.02 -5.30
CA ARG A 180 7.85 -11.60 -6.15
C ARG A 180 8.34 -11.72 -7.61
N PRO A 181 8.00 -12.81 -8.31
CA PRO A 181 8.47 -13.03 -9.66
C PRO A 181 7.70 -12.17 -10.68
N ALA A 182 8.34 -11.90 -11.82
CA ALA A 182 7.84 -11.02 -12.87
C ALA A 182 6.51 -11.50 -13.47
N GLU A 183 6.31 -12.82 -13.57
CA GLU A 183 5.09 -13.44 -14.11
C GLU A 183 3.82 -13.03 -13.36
N GLY A 184 3.94 -12.66 -12.07
CA GLY A 184 2.80 -12.21 -11.24
C GLY A 184 2.51 -10.71 -11.30
N HIS A 185 3.34 -9.91 -11.99
CA HIS A 185 3.27 -8.45 -11.91
C HIS A 185 1.94 -7.88 -12.43
N GLU A 186 1.43 -8.37 -13.55
CA GLU A 186 0.17 -7.87 -14.12
C GLU A 186 -1.02 -8.12 -13.18
N ALA A 187 -1.07 -9.28 -12.54
CA ALA A 187 -2.10 -9.59 -11.55
C ALA A 187 -1.97 -8.69 -10.32
N ALA A 188 -0.76 -8.47 -9.81
CA ALA A 188 -0.54 -7.54 -8.71
C ALA A 188 -0.95 -6.10 -9.08
N ILE A 189 -0.69 -5.63 -10.31
CA ILE A 189 -1.16 -4.32 -10.77
C ILE A 189 -2.69 -4.24 -10.74
N ARG A 190 -3.39 -5.27 -11.24
CA ARG A 190 -4.86 -5.34 -11.16
C ARG A 190 -5.36 -5.28 -9.71
N GLY A 191 -4.75 -6.05 -8.82
CA GLY A 191 -5.06 -6.03 -7.39
C GLY A 191 -4.89 -4.63 -6.77
N ALA A 192 -3.80 -3.93 -7.08
CA ALA A 192 -3.58 -2.59 -6.56
C ALA A 192 -4.61 -1.57 -7.09
N HIS A 193 -4.90 -1.59 -8.39
CA HIS A 193 -5.95 -0.74 -8.96
C HIS A 193 -7.33 -1.02 -8.35
N ARG A 194 -7.63 -2.28 -8.08
CA ARG A 194 -8.86 -2.69 -7.42
C ARG A 194 -8.98 -2.10 -6.01
N ALA A 195 -7.90 -2.16 -5.22
CA ALA A 195 -7.88 -1.50 -3.91
C ALA A 195 -8.10 0.02 -4.03
N PHE A 196 -7.40 0.70 -4.94
CA PHE A 196 -7.61 2.14 -5.17
C PHE A 196 -9.05 2.46 -5.60
N ALA A 197 -9.68 1.63 -6.43
CA ALA A 197 -11.06 1.81 -6.86
C ALA A 197 -12.03 1.74 -5.67
N LEU A 198 -11.84 0.80 -4.74
CA LEU A 198 -12.64 0.72 -3.51
C LEU A 198 -12.50 1.99 -2.66
N PHE A 199 -11.27 2.45 -2.43
CA PHE A 199 -11.04 3.69 -1.67
C PHE A 199 -11.65 4.92 -2.36
N ALA A 200 -11.55 5.02 -3.68
CA ALA A 200 -12.13 6.13 -4.43
C ALA A 200 -13.67 6.14 -4.40
N ALA A 201 -14.30 4.96 -4.46
CA ALA A 201 -15.75 4.84 -4.35
C ALA A 201 -16.25 5.23 -2.95
N ALA A 202 -15.56 4.76 -1.90
CA ALA A 202 -15.89 5.10 -0.52
C ALA A 202 -15.71 6.60 -0.23
N GLN A 203 -14.63 7.21 -0.73
CA GLN A 203 -14.39 8.65 -0.64
C GLN A 203 -15.49 9.50 -1.29
N SER A 204 -16.14 9.00 -2.35
CA SER A 204 -17.20 9.73 -3.05
C SER A 204 -18.57 9.66 -2.35
N THR A 205 -18.70 8.83 -1.32
CA THR A 205 -19.96 8.56 -0.61
C THR A 205 -20.01 9.22 0.77
N GLY A 206 -18.86 9.66 1.31
CA GLY A 206 -18.72 10.37 2.59
C GLY A 206 -18.57 11.87 2.40
#